data_AF-A0AA40WFB6-F1
#
_entry.id   AF-A0AA40WFB6-F1
#
_cell.length_a   1.000
_cell.length_b   1.000
_cell.length_c   1.000
_cell.angle_alpha   90.00
_cell.angle_beta   90.00
_cell.angle_gamma   90.00
#
_symmetry.space_group_name_H-M   'P 1'
#
loop_
_entity.id
_entity.type
_entity.pdbx_description
1 polymer ?
#
loop_
_entity_poly.entity_id
_entity_poly.type
_entity_poly.pdbx_seq_one_letter_code
_entity_poly.pdbx_strand_id
1 'polypeptide(L)'
;PVILGNGPFLKTGFSTRLDKAREAGFKGKDWILSLEAEEKKRTNLNTLKIRYNKIVGYFIEISRAQAEQAPKDYLKKQTLVGSERFTTPKLEEIERTILEADEIIQEIERAEFNRMVEEVLKYSSALLSFSEEIGDLDFQISVLIAKDKFGWIRPELSKDRSLNLVDSRHPV
;
A
#
# COMPACT_ATOMS: atom_id res chain seq x y z
N PRO A 1 -5.67 12.69 3.67
CA PRO A 1 -5.89 11.67 2.62
C PRO A 1 -5.11 10.39 2.96
N VAL A 2 -5.80 9.31 3.34
CA VAL A 2 -5.17 8.00 3.45
C VAL A 2 -4.67 7.63 2.06
N ILE A 3 -3.35 7.59 1.89
CA ILE A 3 -2.76 7.00 0.70
C ILE A 3 -3.07 5.51 0.84
N LEU A 4 -3.97 4.98 -0.01
CA LEU A 4 -4.17 3.54 -0.18
C LEU A 4 -2.81 2.92 -0.52
N GLY A 5 -2.12 2.45 0.52
CA GLY A 5 -0.73 2.06 0.47
C GLY A 5 -0.60 0.63 0.00
N ASN A 6 -0.13 0.45 -1.23
CA ASN A 6 0.73 -0.63 -1.74
C ASN A 6 0.50 -2.07 -1.24
N GLY A 7 -0.72 -2.46 -0.88
CA GLY A 7 -1.02 -3.80 -0.42
C GLY A 7 -2.51 -4.13 -0.50
N PRO A 8 -2.86 -5.40 -0.76
CA PRO A 8 -4.25 -5.85 -0.79
C PRO A 8 -4.89 -5.63 0.60
N PHE A 9 -6.00 -4.89 0.67
CA PHE A 9 -6.70 -4.70 1.96
C PHE A 9 -7.81 -5.71 2.17
N LEU A 10 -8.47 -6.17 1.10
CA LEU A 10 -9.51 -7.19 1.19
C LEU A 10 -8.88 -8.57 1.30
N LYS A 11 -9.37 -9.38 2.24
CA LYS A 11 -8.91 -10.77 2.40
C LYS A 11 -9.32 -11.62 1.20
N THR A 12 -8.52 -12.65 0.89
CA THR A 12 -8.90 -13.69 -0.07
C THR A 12 -10.21 -14.35 0.37
N GLY A 13 -11.09 -14.66 -0.58
CA GLY A 13 -12.42 -15.20 -0.31
C GLY A 13 -13.48 -14.15 -0.01
N PHE A 14 -13.11 -12.86 0.06
CA PHE A 14 -14.08 -11.77 0.20
C PHE A 14 -14.97 -11.64 -1.04
N SER A 15 -14.38 -11.75 -2.23
CA SER A 15 -15.09 -11.64 -3.50
C SER A 15 -14.46 -12.54 -4.54
N THR A 16 -15.27 -13.41 -5.14
CA THR A 16 -14.83 -14.29 -6.22
C THR A 16 -14.35 -13.50 -7.45
N ARG A 17 -14.92 -12.32 -7.71
CA ARG A 17 -14.48 -11.40 -8.77
C ARG A 17 -13.09 -10.84 -8.47
N LEU A 18 -12.85 -10.44 -7.22
CA LEU A 18 -11.55 -9.93 -6.77
C LEU A 18 -10.47 -11.02 -6.82
N ASP A 19 -10.79 -12.21 -6.34
CA ASP A 19 -9.84 -13.33 -6.32
C ASP A 19 -9.42 -13.73 -7.74
N LYS A 20 -10.36 -13.79 -8.68
CA LYS A 20 -10.07 -14.02 -10.11
C LYS A 20 -9.18 -12.93 -10.71
N ALA A 21 -9.45 -11.66 -10.39
CA ALA A 21 -8.64 -10.55 -10.88
C ALA A 21 -7.21 -10.61 -10.30
N ARG A 22 -7.05 -10.94 -9.01
CA ARG A 22 -5.74 -11.15 -8.39
C ARG A 22 -4.97 -12.31 -9.04
N GLU A 23 -5.66 -13.41 -9.34
CA GLU A 23 -5.07 -14.55 -10.04
C GLU A 23 -4.60 -14.15 -11.45
N ALA A 24 -5.40 -13.39 -12.20
CA ALA A 24 -5.03 -12.89 -13.52
C ALA A 24 -3.81 -11.95 -13.46
N GLY A 25 -3.75 -11.04 -12.49
CA GLY A 25 -2.60 -10.15 -12.29
C GLY A 25 -1.32 -10.92 -11.90
N PHE A 26 -1.44 -11.99 -11.10
CA PHE A 26 -0.31 -12.86 -10.76
C PHE A 26 0.20 -13.63 -11.98
N LYS A 27 -0.71 -14.31 -12.71
CA LYS A 27 -0.37 -15.05 -13.94
C LYS A 27 0.23 -14.14 -15.00
N GLY A 28 -0.26 -12.89 -15.11
CA GLY A 28 0.30 -11.91 -16.03
C GLY A 28 1.78 -11.62 -15.76
N LYS A 29 2.19 -11.52 -14.49
CA LYS A 29 3.62 -11.36 -14.14
C LYS A 29 4.46 -12.56 -14.54
N ASP A 30 3.94 -13.78 -14.34
CA ASP A 30 4.61 -15.01 -14.79
C ASP A 30 4.73 -15.07 -16.32
N TRP A 31 3.72 -14.59 -17.05
CA TRP A 31 3.76 -14.46 -18.50
C TRP A 31 4.82 -13.46 -18.97
N ILE A 32 4.99 -12.33 -18.26
CA ILE A 32 6.07 -11.37 -18.55
C ILE A 32 7.44 -12.00 -18.37
N LEU A 33 7.67 -12.73 -17.27
CA LEU A 33 8.94 -13.42 -17.02
C LEU A 33 9.22 -14.51 -18.08
N SER A 34 8.18 -15.26 -18.45
CA SER A 34 8.27 -16.30 -19.47
C SER A 34 8.57 -15.71 -20.84
N LEU A 35 7.90 -14.60 -21.21
CA LEU A 35 8.13 -13.88 -22.46
C LEU A 35 9.53 -13.30 -22.52
N GLU A 36 10.05 -12.72 -21.44
CA GLU A 36 11.43 -12.22 -21.38
C GLU A 36 12.44 -13.35 -21.66
N ALA A 37 12.23 -14.52 -21.05
CA ALA A 37 13.10 -15.68 -21.24
C ALA A 37 13.01 -16.26 -22.66
N GLU A 38 11.80 -16.35 -23.22
CA GLU A 38 11.54 -16.79 -24.60
C GLU A 38 12.24 -15.86 -25.61
N GLU A 39 12.06 -14.54 -25.45
CA GLU A 39 12.62 -13.55 -26.35
C GLU A 39 14.15 -13.47 -26.26
N LYS A 40 14.74 -13.58 -25.06
CA LYS A 40 16.20 -13.70 -24.91
C LYS A 40 16.77 -14.89 -25.67
N LYS A 41 16.13 -16.06 -25.56
CA LYS A 41 16.56 -17.28 -26.27
C LYS A 41 16.38 -17.15 -27.78
N ARG A 42 15.25 -16.57 -28.23
CA ARG A 42 14.93 -16.39 -29.65
C ARG A 42 15.88 -15.43 -30.35
N THR A 43 16.22 -14.33 -29.69
CA THR A 43 16.97 -13.21 -30.29
C THR A 43 18.46 -13.24 -29.96
N ASN A 44 18.88 -14.02 -28.96
CA ASN A 44 20.23 -14.01 -28.40
C ASN A 44 20.66 -12.63 -27.83
N LEU A 45 19.69 -11.76 -27.50
CA LEU A 45 19.93 -10.43 -26.95
C LEU A 45 19.97 -10.47 -25.42
N ASN A 46 21.16 -10.69 -24.85
CA ASN A 46 21.33 -10.82 -23.39
C ASN A 46 20.95 -9.56 -22.58
N THR A 47 20.96 -8.37 -23.21
CA THR A 47 20.56 -7.12 -22.52
C THR A 47 19.06 -6.87 -22.51
N LEU A 48 18.26 -7.70 -23.20
CA LEU A 48 16.81 -7.58 -23.27
C LEU A 48 16.20 -7.69 -21.87
N LYS A 49 15.39 -6.70 -21.47
CA LYS A 49 14.60 -6.76 -20.24
C LYS A 49 13.21 -6.22 -20.49
N ILE A 50 12.19 -6.90 -19.97
CA ILE A 50 10.83 -6.36 -19.97
C ILE A 50 10.67 -5.52 -18.71
N ARG A 51 10.32 -4.24 -18.88
CA ARG A 51 10.11 -3.30 -17.78
C ARG A 51 8.75 -2.64 -17.90
N TYR A 52 8.27 -2.11 -16.78
CA TYR A 52 7.04 -1.33 -16.71
C TYR A 52 7.35 0.12 -16.35
N ASN A 53 6.65 1.05 -17.00
CA ASN A 53 6.60 2.46 -16.61
C ASN A 53 5.14 2.94 -16.65
N LYS A 54 4.74 3.74 -15.67
CA LYS A 54 3.35 4.22 -15.55
C LYS A 54 2.83 5.00 -16.77
N ILE A 55 3.71 5.66 -17.54
CA ILE A 55 3.34 6.46 -18.72
C ILE A 55 3.38 5.61 -20.00
N VAL A 56 4.38 4.75 -20.14
CA VAL A 56 4.67 4.03 -21.40
C VAL A 56 4.10 2.61 -21.41
N GLY A 57 3.72 2.10 -20.25
CA GLY A 57 3.26 0.73 -20.06
C GLY A 57 4.41 -0.26 -19.94
N TYR A 58 4.14 -1.52 -20.28
CA TYR A 58 5.16 -2.53 -20.46
C TYR A 58 5.92 -2.31 -21.78
N PHE A 59 7.23 -2.53 -21.75
CA PHE A 59 8.10 -2.44 -22.91
C PHE A 59 9.31 -3.35 -22.77
N ILE A 60 9.85 -3.75 -23.92
CA ILE A 60 11.12 -4.45 -24.05
C ILE A 60 12.22 -3.39 -24.16
N GLU A 61 13.14 -3.38 -23.21
CA GLU A 61 14.31 -2.51 -23.19
C GLU A 61 15.53 -3.27 -23.68
N ILE A 62 16.21 -2.72 -24.70
CA ILE A 62 17.43 -3.29 -25.29
C ILE A 62 18.51 -2.21 -25.25
N SER A 63 19.75 -2.59 -24.94
CA SER A 63 20.86 -1.63 -24.97
C SER A 63 21.08 -1.09 -26.39
N ARG A 64 21.50 0.17 -26.52
CA ARG A 64 21.67 0.81 -27.83
C ARG A 64 22.60 0.03 -28.77
N ALA A 65 23.63 -0.61 -28.22
CA ALA A 65 24.58 -1.44 -28.97
C ALA A 65 23.96 -2.70 -29.59
N GLN A 66 22.87 -3.21 -29.01
CA GLN A 66 22.16 -4.41 -29.47
C GLN A 66 20.82 -4.09 -30.17
N ALA A 67 20.37 -2.84 -30.15
CA ALA A 67 19.06 -2.44 -30.66
C ALA A 67 18.93 -2.61 -32.19
N GLU A 68 20.01 -2.50 -32.96
CA GLU A 68 20.00 -2.77 -34.41
C GLU A 68 19.74 -4.25 -34.75
N GLN A 69 19.98 -5.15 -33.80
CA GLN A 69 19.72 -6.58 -33.93
C GLN A 69 18.29 -6.95 -33.51
N ALA A 70 17.46 -5.97 -33.14
CA ALA A 70 16.08 -6.21 -32.77
C ALA A 70 15.29 -6.80 -33.96
N PRO A 71 14.44 -7.81 -33.72
CA PRO A 71 13.60 -8.40 -34.77
C PRO A 71 12.64 -7.39 -35.41
N LYS A 72 12.24 -7.63 -36.67
CA LYS A 72 11.30 -6.75 -37.39
C LYS A 72 9.88 -6.71 -36.81
N ASP A 73 9.50 -7.74 -36.05
CA ASP A 73 8.23 -7.81 -35.33
C ASP A 73 8.18 -6.91 -34.09
N TYR A 74 9.31 -6.27 -33.73
CA TYR A 74 9.36 -5.32 -32.63
C TYR A 74 8.96 -3.92 -33.11
N LEU A 75 7.96 -3.35 -32.45
CA LEU A 75 7.50 -1.99 -32.71
C LEU A 75 8.22 -1.03 -31.76
N LYS A 76 8.98 -0.07 -32.29
CA LYS A 76 9.73 0.89 -31.47
C LYS A 76 8.77 1.86 -30.78
N LYS A 77 8.81 1.92 -29.43
CA LYS A 77 8.02 2.83 -28.60
C LYS A 77 8.77 4.13 -28.26
N GLN A 78 10.05 4.05 -27.90
CA GLN A 78 10.82 5.21 -27.43
C GLN A 78 12.33 5.00 -27.56
N THR A 79 13.07 6.06 -27.88
CA THR A 79 14.54 6.06 -27.87
C THR A 79 15.06 6.81 -26.64
N LEU A 80 15.98 6.20 -25.90
CA LEU A 80 16.69 6.81 -24.77
C LEU A 80 18.18 6.96 -25.10
N VAL A 81 18.91 7.67 -24.25
CA VAL A 81 20.36 7.92 -24.44
C VAL A 81 21.14 6.59 -24.49
N GLY A 82 20.79 5.62 -23.63
CA GLY A 82 21.50 4.33 -23.51
C GLY A 82 20.75 3.10 -24.02
N SER A 83 19.47 3.21 -24.36
CA SER A 83 18.62 2.06 -24.70
C SER A 83 17.52 2.43 -25.69
N GLU A 84 16.98 1.42 -26.36
CA GLU A 84 15.77 1.53 -27.15
C GLU A 84 14.65 0.70 -26.52
N ARG A 85 13.42 1.22 -26.57
CA ARG A 85 12.23 0.57 -26.04
C ARG A 85 11.35 0.10 -27.18
N PHE A 86 10.89 -1.14 -27.09
CA PHE A 86 10.05 -1.81 -28.08
C PHE A 86 8.81 -2.42 -27.42
N THR A 87 7.85 -2.78 -28.25
CA THR A 87 6.68 -3.57 -27.89
C THR A 87 6.45 -4.66 -28.93
N THR A 88 5.67 -5.67 -28.58
CA THR A 88 5.22 -6.74 -29.48
C THR A 88 3.73 -6.97 -29.27
N PRO A 89 3.00 -7.49 -30.27
CA PRO A 89 1.58 -7.81 -30.10
C PRO A 89 1.30 -8.72 -28.89
N LYS A 90 2.20 -9.67 -28.61
CA LYS A 90 2.10 -10.57 -27.46
C LYS A 90 2.31 -9.84 -26.13
N LEU A 91 3.24 -8.88 -26.07
CA LEU A 91 3.44 -8.06 -24.88
C LEU A 91 2.22 -7.16 -24.60
N GLU A 92 1.63 -6.59 -25.65
CA GLU A 92 0.43 -5.74 -25.53
C GLU A 92 -0.79 -6.53 -25.04
N GLU A 93 -0.96 -7.78 -25.47
CA GLU A 93 -2.03 -8.65 -25.00
C GLU A 93 -1.88 -9.00 -23.50
N ILE A 94 -0.67 -9.33 -23.08
CA ILE A 94 -0.35 -9.59 -21.66
C ILE A 94 -0.57 -8.32 -20.83
N GLU A 95 -0.09 -7.18 -21.32
CA GLU A 95 -0.27 -5.87 -20.69
C GLU A 95 -1.75 -5.55 -20.50
N ARG A 96 -2.58 -5.70 -21.54
CA ARG A 96 -4.02 -5.49 -21.46
C ARG A 96 -4.65 -6.35 -20.36
N THR A 97 -4.30 -7.64 -20.31
CA THR A 97 -4.85 -8.56 -19.30
C THR A 97 -4.46 -8.16 -17.87
N ILE A 98 -3.21 -7.70 -17.67
CA ILE A 98 -2.74 -7.23 -16.36
C ILE A 98 -3.46 -5.94 -15.97
N LEU A 99 -3.59 -4.98 -16.89
CA LEU A 99 -4.24 -3.71 -16.61
C LEU A 99 -5.73 -3.88 -16.31
N GLU A 100 -6.44 -4.71 -17.07
CA GLU A 100 -7.84 -5.05 -16.79
C GLU A 100 -8.01 -5.68 -15.40
N ALA A 101 -7.10 -6.58 -15.01
CA ALA A 101 -7.09 -7.17 -13.68
C ALA A 101 -6.86 -6.12 -12.58
N ASP A 102 -5.88 -5.23 -12.75
CA ASP A 102 -5.57 -4.16 -11.80
C ASP A 102 -6.73 -3.16 -11.67
N GLU A 103 -7.41 -2.81 -12.76
CA GLU A 103 -8.60 -1.94 -12.74
C GLU A 103 -9.73 -2.57 -11.93
N ILE A 104 -10.03 -3.86 -12.14
CA ILE A 104 -11.06 -4.57 -11.38
C ILE A 104 -10.72 -4.63 -9.89
N ILE A 105 -9.45 -4.89 -9.56
CA ILE A 105 -8.98 -4.91 -8.16
C ILE A 105 -9.22 -3.54 -7.53
N GLN A 106 -8.77 -2.46 -8.18
CA GLN A 106 -8.91 -1.09 -7.66
C GLN A 106 -10.38 -0.66 -7.53
N GLU A 107 -11.23 -1.02 -8.49
CA GLU A 107 -12.67 -0.74 -8.47
C GLU A 107 -13.32 -1.34 -7.21
N ILE A 108 -13.13 -2.65 -7.02
CA ILE A 108 -13.75 -3.40 -5.92
C ILE A 108 -13.20 -2.91 -4.57
N GLU A 109 -11.88 -2.79 -4.47
CA GLU A 109 -11.24 -2.34 -3.25
C GLU A 109 -11.69 -0.92 -2.89
N ARG A 110 -11.68 0.02 -3.82
CA ARG A 110 -12.11 1.39 -3.54
C ARG A 110 -13.58 1.46 -3.13
N ALA A 111 -14.46 0.69 -3.79
CA ALA A 111 -15.88 0.64 -3.45
C ALA A 111 -16.10 0.14 -2.01
N GLU A 112 -15.47 -0.98 -1.64
CA GLU A 112 -15.59 -1.54 -0.30
C GLU A 112 -14.94 -0.67 0.77
N PHE A 113 -13.83 -0.02 0.47
CA PHE A 113 -13.21 0.92 1.39
C PHE A 113 -14.16 2.09 1.70
N ASN A 114 -14.74 2.70 0.67
CA ASN A 114 -15.71 3.78 0.85
C ASN A 114 -16.93 3.32 1.65
N ARG A 115 -17.44 2.11 1.36
CA ARG A 115 -18.55 1.51 2.10
C ARG A 115 -18.21 1.33 3.58
N MET A 116 -17.02 0.82 3.90
CA MET A 116 -16.57 0.67 5.29
C MET A 116 -16.42 2.02 6.00
N VAL A 117 -15.87 3.03 5.32
CA VAL A 117 -15.75 4.38 5.88
C VAL A 117 -17.13 4.94 6.19
N GLU A 118 -18.08 4.85 5.27
CA GLU A 118 -19.46 5.28 5.49
C GLU A 118 -20.10 4.54 6.67
N GLU A 119 -19.89 3.22 6.77
CA GLU A 119 -20.42 2.43 7.88
C GLU A 119 -19.83 2.85 9.22
N VAL A 120 -18.52 3.06 9.30
CA VAL A 120 -17.84 3.52 10.54
C VAL A 120 -18.31 4.92 10.92
N LEU A 121 -18.50 5.82 9.95
CA LEU A 121 -18.94 7.19 10.20
C LEU A 121 -20.33 7.26 10.83
N LYS A 122 -21.22 6.29 10.57
CA LYS A 122 -22.52 6.18 11.24
C LYS A 122 -22.39 6.05 12.76
N TYR A 123 -21.29 5.46 13.24
CA TYR A 123 -21.02 5.25 14.66
C TYR A 123 -20.00 6.23 15.22
N SER A 124 -19.58 7.24 14.46
CA SER A 124 -18.51 8.17 14.84
C SER A 124 -18.70 8.80 16.23
N SER A 125 -19.90 9.29 16.54
CA SER A 125 -20.20 9.88 17.85
C SER A 125 -20.08 8.87 18.99
N ALA A 126 -20.56 7.64 18.81
CA ALA A 126 -20.46 6.58 19.81
C ALA A 126 -19.01 6.13 20.02
N LEU A 127 -18.24 6.01 18.93
CA LEU A 127 -16.82 5.70 18.99
C LEU A 127 -16.02 6.79 19.72
N LEU A 128 -16.34 8.06 19.49
CA LEU A 128 -15.70 9.18 20.19
C LEU A 128 -16.03 9.15 21.69
N SER A 129 -17.30 9.03 22.06
CA SER A 129 -17.72 8.91 23.46
C SER A 129 -17.04 7.73 24.17
N PHE A 130 -16.99 6.57 23.51
CA PHE A 130 -16.29 5.41 24.05
C PHE A 130 -14.78 5.67 24.23
N SER A 131 -14.14 6.36 23.28
CA SER A 131 -12.72 6.69 23.39
C SER A 131 -12.42 7.65 24.55
N GLU A 132 -13.32 8.58 24.84
CA GLU A 132 -13.21 9.49 26.00
C GLU A 132 -13.31 8.70 27.31
N GLU A 133 -14.29 7.80 27.43
CA GLU A 133 -14.47 6.95 28.61
C GLU A 133 -13.25 6.04 28.86
N ILE A 134 -12.68 5.47 27.80
CA ILE A 134 -11.44 4.67 27.90
C ILE A 134 -10.26 5.55 28.34
N GLY A 135 -10.16 6.78 27.83
CA GLY A 135 -9.13 7.74 28.25
C GLY A 135 -9.25 8.12 29.72
N ASP A 136 -10.46 8.37 30.22
CA ASP A 136 -10.71 8.66 31.62
C ASP A 136 -10.35 7.47 32.52
N LEU A 137 -10.67 6.25 32.09
CA LEU A 137 -10.30 5.04 32.82
C LEU A 137 -8.78 4.86 32.89
N ASP A 138 -8.08 5.05 31.78
CA ASP A 138 -6.61 4.97 31.71
C ASP A 138 -5.93 6.00 32.62
N PHE A 139 -6.45 7.23 32.65
CA PHE A 139 -5.98 8.27 33.57
C PHE A 139 -6.17 7.87 35.04
N GLN A 140 -7.36 7.39 35.42
CA GLN A 140 -7.64 6.96 36.79
C GLN A 140 -6.72 5.82 37.23
N ILE A 141 -6.52 4.82 36.35
CA ILE A 141 -5.57 3.72 36.61
C ILE A 141 -4.15 4.26 36.79
N SER A 142 -3.73 5.20 35.96
CA SER A 142 -2.40 5.83 36.07
C SER A 142 -2.19 6.53 37.41
N VAL A 143 -3.22 7.22 37.94
CA VAL A 143 -3.17 7.84 39.27
C VAL A 143 -3.06 6.80 40.39
N LEU A 144 -3.81 5.69 40.29
CA LEU A 144 -3.72 4.60 41.27
C LEU A 144 -2.33 3.95 41.27
N ILE A 145 -1.77 3.69 40.07
CA ILE A 145 -0.40 3.21 39.93
C ILE A 145 0.59 4.19 40.57
N ALA A 146 0.40 5.50 40.37
CA ALA A 146 1.27 6.51 40.94
C ALA A 146 1.18 6.55 42.48
N LYS A 147 -0.02 6.39 43.04
CA LYS A 147 -0.21 6.22 44.48
C LYS A 147 0.55 4.99 45.00
N ASP A 148 0.37 3.83 44.39
CA ASP A 148 0.92 2.57 44.91
C ASP A 148 2.44 2.49 44.73
N LYS A 149 2.96 2.96 43.59
CA LYS A 149 4.41 2.91 43.29
C LYS A 149 5.20 4.04 43.91
N PHE A 150 4.66 5.25 43.88
CA PHE A 150 5.41 6.45 44.29
C PHE A 150 4.92 7.03 45.63
N GLY A 151 3.86 6.48 46.23
CA GLY A 151 3.28 7.01 47.46
C GLY A 151 2.64 8.38 47.26
N TRP A 152 2.13 8.67 46.06
CA TRP A 152 1.41 9.92 45.82
C TRP A 152 0.08 9.93 46.60
N ILE A 153 -0.27 11.09 47.13
CA ILE A 153 -1.48 11.29 47.92
C ILE A 153 -2.43 12.25 47.22
N ARG A 154 -3.73 12.11 47.48
CA ARG A 154 -4.74 13.07 47.00
C ARG A 154 -4.58 14.39 47.76
N PRO A 155 -4.32 15.52 47.09
CA PRO A 155 -4.23 16.82 47.77
C PRO A 155 -5.61 17.37 48.16
N GLU A 156 -5.64 18.26 49.14
CA GLU A 156 -6.82 19.04 49.52
C GLU A 156 -6.79 20.42 48.84
N LEU A 157 -7.95 20.88 48.35
CA LEU A 157 -8.06 22.18 47.70
C LEU A 157 -8.33 23.28 48.72
N SER A 158 -7.45 24.28 48.77
CA SER A 158 -7.60 25.44 49.64
C SER A 158 -8.52 26.52 49.04
N LYS A 159 -9.27 27.22 49.90
CA LYS A 159 -10.15 28.34 49.50
C LYS A 159 -9.47 29.71 49.58
N ASP A 160 -8.35 29.82 50.27
CA ASP A 160 -7.70 31.10 50.62
C ASP A 160 -6.36 31.32 49.89
N ARG A 161 -6.13 30.59 48.79
CA ARG A 161 -4.89 30.65 47.98
C ARG A 161 -3.62 30.28 48.76
N SER A 162 -3.75 29.60 49.90
CA SER A 162 -2.59 29.02 50.62
C SER A 162 -2.09 27.72 49.96
N LEU A 163 -0.79 27.46 50.10
CA LEU A 163 -0.13 26.21 49.71
C LEU A 163 0.63 25.68 50.91
N ASN A 164 0.28 24.46 51.35
CA ASN A 164 0.97 23.76 52.42
C ASN A 164 1.47 22.41 51.90
N LEU A 165 2.77 22.14 52.05
CA LEU A 165 3.42 20.93 51.60
C LEU A 165 4.15 20.29 52.78
N VAL A 166 3.89 19.01 53.04
CA VAL A 166 4.49 18.24 54.12
C VAL A 166 5.29 17.10 53.51
N ASP A 167 6.57 16.98 53.85
CA ASP A 167 7.50 15.95 53.37
C ASP A 167 7.44 15.72 51.84
N SER A 168 7.26 16.82 51.09
CA SER A 168 7.10 16.78 49.64
C SER A 168 8.39 16.41 48.92
N ARG A 169 8.27 15.69 47.80
CA ARG A 169 9.37 15.26 46.94
C ARG A 169 9.22 15.87 45.55
N HIS A 170 10.33 16.07 44.86
CA HIS A 170 10.32 16.42 43.44
C HIS A 170 9.82 15.21 42.62
N PRO A 171 8.89 15.37 41.67
CA PRO A 171 8.25 14.24 40.97
C PRO A 171 9.05 13.65 39.79
N VAL A 172 10.21 14.25 39.47
CA VAL A 172 11.16 13.78 38.43
C VAL A 172 12.29 12.99 39.07
#